data_AF-A0A256ZE61-F1
#
_entry.id   AF-A0A256ZE61-F1
#
_cell.length_a   1.000
_cell.length_b   1.000
_cell.length_c   1.000
_cell.angle_alpha   90.00
_cell.angle_beta   90.00
_cell.angle_gamma   90.00
#
_symmetry.space_group_name_H-M   'P 1'
#
loop_
_entity.id
_entity.type
_entity.pdbx_description
1 polymer ?
#
loop_
_entity_poly.entity_id
_entity_poly.type
_entity_poly.pdbx_seq_one_letter_code
_entity_poly.pdbx_strand_id
1 'polypeptide(L)'
;MGDATPGVFDIAVSLERNVKLDDPPKYVHLSWSENDAYHTMTVMWWTEFEESVGYVVYDTGPHNVTSEYAYMAEGSAHKVCYGACCFPGYWHEVGLTGLQPGTTYYFRVGGPGGWSREWKFRTLGLDENVKFVVGGDSRRPWGEGYELKIYPTSISNWPWARDWVTKSAASEDPGLRAVHRGPH
;
A
#
# COMPACT_ATOMS: atom_id res chain seq x y z
N MET A 1 -47.95 48.97 8.48
CA MET A 1 -47.02 48.64 9.57
C MET A 1 -47.51 47.35 10.20
N GLY A 2 -46.70 46.30 10.12
CA GLY A 2 -46.78 45.09 10.94
C GLY A 2 -47.88 44.08 10.59
N ASP A 3 -47.55 43.09 9.75
CA ASP A 3 -47.95 41.72 10.05
C ASP A 3 -46.85 40.78 9.52
N ALA A 4 -46.08 40.21 10.45
CA ALA A 4 -45.07 39.20 10.15
C ALA A 4 -45.55 37.88 10.75
N THR A 5 -45.97 36.97 9.88
CA THR A 5 -46.24 35.57 10.21
C THR A 5 -44.96 34.89 10.69
N PRO A 6 -44.97 34.15 11.81
CA PRO A 6 -43.83 33.31 12.18
C PRO A 6 -43.76 32.13 11.19
N GLY A 7 -42.78 32.19 10.30
CA GLY A 7 -42.38 31.05 9.48
C GLY A 7 -41.87 29.92 10.36
N VAL A 8 -42.43 28.73 10.15
CA VAL A 8 -41.92 27.47 10.68
C VAL A 8 -40.52 27.28 10.10
N PHE A 9 -39.49 27.44 10.93
CA PHE A 9 -38.16 26.96 10.60
C PHE A 9 -38.16 25.46 10.87
N ASP A 10 -38.35 24.68 9.81
CA ASP A 10 -38.07 23.25 9.81
C ASP A 10 -36.59 23.06 10.18
N ILE A 11 -36.33 22.61 11.39
CA ILE A 11 -35.03 22.11 11.80
C ILE A 11 -34.86 20.76 11.09
N ALA A 12 -34.28 20.79 9.89
CA ALA A 12 -33.71 19.60 9.30
C ALA A 12 -32.51 19.18 10.15
N VAL A 13 -32.74 18.27 11.11
CA VAL A 13 -31.66 17.53 11.76
C VAL A 13 -31.11 16.56 10.72
N SER A 14 -30.01 16.95 10.06
CA SER A 14 -29.23 16.01 9.26
C SER A 14 -28.64 14.96 10.20
N LEU A 15 -29.23 13.77 10.23
CA LEU A 15 -28.53 12.59 10.72
C LEU A 15 -27.39 12.32 9.74
N GLU A 16 -26.19 12.81 10.04
CA GLU A 16 -24.97 12.28 9.45
C GLU A 16 -24.83 10.84 9.93
N ARG A 17 -25.39 9.93 9.14
CA ARG A 17 -25.08 8.51 9.24
C ARG A 17 -23.59 8.42 8.91
N ASN A 18 -22.75 8.30 9.93
CA ASN A 18 -21.32 8.01 9.81
C ASN A 18 -21.18 6.65 9.10
N VAL A 19 -21.28 6.66 7.77
CA VAL A 19 -20.95 5.50 6.94
C VAL A 19 -19.44 5.43 6.94
N LYS A 20 -18.89 4.66 7.87
CA LYS A 20 -17.49 4.28 7.83
C LYS A 20 -17.30 3.44 6.56
N LEU A 21 -16.53 3.98 5.61
CA LEU A 21 -16.08 3.20 4.46
C LEU A 21 -15.16 2.10 5.00
N ASP A 22 -15.54 0.83 4.79
CA ASP A 22 -14.76 -0.33 5.22
C ASP A 22 -14.10 -0.98 4.01
N ASP A 23 -12.98 -0.40 3.61
CA ASP A 23 -12.20 -0.78 2.43
C ASP A 23 -10.71 -0.58 2.73
N PRO A 24 -10.16 -1.37 3.66
CA PRO A 24 -8.77 -1.21 4.07
C PRO A 24 -7.81 -1.57 2.93
N PRO A 25 -6.65 -0.90 2.84
CA PRO A 25 -5.65 -1.13 1.80
C PRO A 25 -5.22 -2.59 1.62
N LYS A 26 -5.14 -3.03 0.36
CA LYS A 26 -4.69 -4.37 -0.04
C LYS A 26 -3.47 -4.26 -0.96
N TYR A 27 -2.67 -5.33 -1.02
CA TYR A 27 -1.56 -5.47 -1.97
C TYR A 27 -0.52 -4.33 -1.92
N VAL A 28 -0.17 -3.90 -0.70
CA VAL A 28 0.86 -2.87 -0.47
C VAL A 28 2.19 -3.33 -1.07
N HIS A 29 2.78 -2.50 -1.92
CA HIS A 29 4.08 -2.73 -2.55
C HIS A 29 4.85 -1.41 -2.69
N LEU A 30 6.17 -1.55 -2.86
CA LEU A 30 7.10 -0.43 -2.92
C LEU A 30 7.84 -0.44 -4.27
N SER A 31 8.18 0.75 -4.74
CA SER A 31 9.01 0.94 -5.93
C SER A 31 9.80 2.24 -5.81
N TRP A 32 10.68 2.48 -6.77
CA TRP A 32 11.25 3.80 -7.04
C TRP A 32 10.70 4.29 -8.37
N SER A 33 9.88 5.35 -8.33
CA SER A 33 9.38 6.04 -9.53
C SER A 33 10.32 7.16 -9.98
N GLU A 34 11.28 7.54 -9.14
CA GLU A 34 12.25 8.61 -9.39
C GLU A 34 13.68 8.07 -9.49
N ASN A 35 14.55 8.79 -10.21
CA ASN A 35 15.97 8.49 -10.31
C ASN A 35 16.75 8.97 -9.05
N ASP A 36 16.21 8.70 -7.87
CA ASP A 36 16.82 8.99 -6.57
C ASP A 36 16.38 7.95 -5.52
N ALA A 37 17.06 6.81 -5.50
CA ALA A 37 16.75 5.73 -4.55
C ALA A 37 17.23 5.99 -3.11
N TYR A 38 17.97 7.09 -2.89
CA TYR A 38 18.54 7.44 -1.58
C TYR A 38 17.58 8.29 -0.75
N HIS A 39 16.80 9.15 -1.41
CA HIS A 39 15.92 10.12 -0.75
C HIS A 39 14.45 9.94 -1.10
N THR A 40 14.10 8.95 -1.92
CA THR A 40 12.71 8.72 -2.34
C THR A 40 12.25 7.28 -2.18
N MET A 41 10.93 7.12 -2.05
CA MET A 41 10.25 5.84 -2.09
C MET A 41 8.82 6.04 -2.59
N THR A 42 8.37 5.21 -3.53
CA THR A 42 6.97 5.19 -3.97
C THR A 42 6.24 4.07 -3.26
N VAL A 43 5.15 4.42 -2.58
CA VAL A 43 4.29 3.46 -1.89
C VAL A 43 2.99 3.30 -2.67
N MET A 44 2.62 2.06 -2.97
CA MET A 44 1.42 1.75 -3.76
C MET A 44 0.56 0.69 -3.10
N TRP A 45 -0.75 0.79 -3.29
CA TRP A 45 -1.72 -0.20 -2.80
C TRP A 45 -3.02 -0.15 -3.61
N TRP A 46 -3.91 -1.11 -3.36
CA TRP A 46 -5.21 -1.21 -3.99
C TRP A 46 -6.34 -1.05 -2.98
N THR A 47 -7.43 -0.42 -3.40
CA THR A 47 -8.71 -0.34 -2.69
C THR A 47 -9.88 -0.56 -3.67
N GLU A 48 -11.06 -0.89 -3.15
CA GLU A 48 -12.26 -1.06 -3.97
C GLU A 48 -12.84 0.29 -4.44
N PHE A 49 -12.76 1.31 -3.58
CA PHE A 49 -13.33 2.65 -3.81
C PHE A 49 -12.25 3.72 -3.92
N GLU A 50 -12.54 4.79 -4.67
CA GLU A 50 -11.63 5.93 -4.85
C GLU A 50 -11.50 6.75 -3.56
N GLU A 51 -12.61 6.83 -2.85
CA GLU A 51 -12.81 7.58 -1.62
C GLU A 51 -12.07 6.97 -0.42
N SER A 52 -11.46 5.79 -0.60
CA SER A 52 -10.53 5.18 0.34
C SER A 52 -9.20 5.93 0.28
N VAL A 53 -9.17 7.15 0.83
CA VAL A 53 -8.15 8.18 0.57
C VAL A 53 -6.69 7.68 0.64
N GLY A 54 -5.87 8.26 -0.25
CA GLY A 54 -4.50 7.92 -0.60
C GLY A 54 -3.39 8.48 0.31
N TYR A 55 -3.44 8.28 1.63
CA TYR A 55 -2.38 8.78 2.53
C TYR A 55 -1.34 7.72 2.89
N VAL A 56 -0.11 8.19 3.10
CA VAL A 56 0.95 7.46 3.80
C VAL A 56 1.36 8.27 5.02
N VAL A 57 1.22 7.68 6.21
CA VAL A 57 1.84 8.20 7.42
C VAL A 57 3.14 7.45 7.68
N TYR A 58 4.21 8.16 8.04
CA TYR A 58 5.53 7.56 8.21
C TYR A 58 6.41 8.30 9.22
N ASP A 59 7.39 7.57 9.77
CA ASP A 59 8.36 8.06 10.74
C ASP A 59 9.58 7.12 10.78
N THR A 60 10.62 7.51 11.50
CA THR A 60 11.83 6.70 11.76
C THR A 60 11.66 5.72 12.92
N GLY A 61 10.58 5.86 13.71
CA GLY A 61 10.18 4.95 14.79
C GLY A 61 8.87 4.20 14.50
N PRO A 62 8.66 3.01 15.08
CA PRO A 62 7.38 2.31 14.99
C PRO A 62 6.31 2.94 15.90
N HIS A 63 5.05 2.86 15.47
CA HIS A 63 3.91 3.42 16.18
C HIS A 63 2.69 2.48 16.21
N ASN A 64 1.95 2.53 17.32
CA ASN A 64 0.76 1.69 17.50
C ASN A 64 -0.47 2.30 16.82
N VAL A 65 -0.55 3.63 16.74
CA VAL A 65 -1.67 4.36 16.15
C VAL A 65 -1.17 5.36 15.10
N THR A 66 -2.00 5.63 14.10
CA THR A 66 -1.60 6.45 12.93
C THR A 66 -1.38 7.92 13.25
N SER A 67 -2.01 8.43 14.32
CA SER A 67 -1.86 9.82 14.77
C SER A 67 -0.51 10.13 15.42
N GLU A 68 0.32 9.13 15.69
CA GLU A 68 1.64 9.33 16.33
C GLU A 68 2.78 9.55 15.33
N TYR A 69 2.59 9.21 14.05
CA TYR A 69 3.63 9.39 13.03
C TYR A 69 3.86 10.88 12.76
N ALA A 70 5.13 11.29 12.71
CA ALA A 70 5.50 12.70 12.50
C ALA A 70 5.19 13.22 11.08
N TYR A 71 5.15 12.34 10.08
CA TYR A 71 5.00 12.74 8.68
C TYR A 71 3.78 12.11 8.02
N MET A 72 3.17 12.86 7.10
CA MET A 72 2.10 12.41 6.23
C MET A 72 2.35 12.88 4.80
N ALA A 73 2.13 12.00 3.84
CA ALA A 73 2.13 12.31 2.41
C ALA A 73 0.78 11.91 1.82
N GLU A 74 0.28 12.71 0.90
CA GLU A 74 -0.91 12.44 0.10
C GLU A 74 -0.45 12.14 -1.32
N GLY A 75 -1.14 11.22 -1.99
CA GLY A 75 -0.93 10.97 -3.40
C GLY A 75 -2.24 10.86 -4.14
N SER A 76 -2.25 10.02 -5.18
CA SER A 76 -3.35 9.93 -6.12
C SER A 76 -3.85 8.51 -6.28
N ALA A 77 -5.12 8.37 -6.61
CA ALA A 77 -5.76 7.12 -6.96
C ALA A 77 -6.08 7.09 -8.45
N HIS A 78 -5.90 5.94 -9.10
CA HIS A 78 -6.24 5.78 -10.51
C HIS A 78 -6.72 4.37 -10.82
N LYS A 79 -7.52 4.24 -11.89
CA LYS A 79 -7.88 2.94 -12.46
C LYS A 79 -6.86 2.54 -13.50
N VAL A 80 -6.56 1.25 -13.56
CA VAL A 80 -5.81 0.67 -14.67
C VAL A 80 -6.81 0.26 -15.74
N CYS A 81 -6.72 0.85 -16.93
CA CYS A 81 -7.67 0.61 -18.01
C CYS A 81 -6.96 0.21 -19.30
N TYR A 82 -7.61 -0.64 -20.08
CA TYR A 82 -7.28 -0.98 -21.46
C TYR A 82 -8.47 -0.60 -22.35
N GLY A 83 -8.35 0.52 -23.07
CA GLY A 83 -9.47 1.11 -23.78
C GLY A 83 -10.60 1.51 -22.81
N ALA A 84 -11.83 1.12 -23.13
CA ALA A 84 -13.00 1.38 -22.27
C ALA A 84 -13.16 0.39 -21.10
N CYS A 85 -12.31 -0.64 -21.02
CA CYS A 85 -12.37 -1.66 -19.97
C CYS A 85 -11.35 -1.33 -18.87
N CYS A 86 -11.83 -1.14 -17.65
CA CYS A 86 -10.97 -0.92 -16.50
C CYS A 86 -10.93 -2.15 -15.59
N PHE A 87 -9.76 -2.43 -15.02
CA PHE A 87 -9.66 -3.34 -13.89
C PHE A 87 -10.46 -2.76 -12.71
N PRO A 88 -11.13 -3.62 -11.92
CA PRO A 88 -11.92 -3.17 -10.79
C PRO A 88 -11.02 -2.56 -9.69
N GLY A 89 -11.60 -1.60 -8.98
CA GLY A 89 -10.95 -0.86 -7.90
C GLY A 89 -9.94 0.19 -8.38
N TYR A 90 -9.16 0.67 -7.43
CA TYR A 90 -8.28 1.82 -7.57
C TYR A 90 -6.90 1.50 -7.04
N TRP A 91 -5.89 1.91 -7.80
CA TRP A 91 -4.50 1.87 -7.39
C TRP A 91 -4.10 3.24 -6.87
N HIS A 92 -3.60 3.27 -5.65
CA HIS A 92 -3.07 4.45 -5.00
C HIS A 92 -1.57 4.48 -5.18
N GLU A 93 -1.03 5.65 -5.46
CA GLU A 93 0.40 5.90 -5.57
C GLU A 93 0.75 7.17 -4.78
N VAL A 94 1.70 7.04 -3.85
CA VAL A 94 2.20 8.14 -3.02
C VAL A 94 3.72 8.15 -3.05
N GLY A 95 4.30 9.26 -3.49
CA GLY A 95 5.73 9.50 -3.44
C GLY A 95 6.15 10.08 -2.10
N LEU A 96 7.11 9.43 -1.43
CA LEU A 96 7.82 9.97 -0.29
C LEU A 96 9.14 10.57 -0.77
N THR A 97 9.44 11.80 -0.39
CA THR A 97 10.63 12.54 -0.81
C THR A 97 11.35 13.15 0.40
N GLY A 98 12.59 13.59 0.21
CA GLY A 98 13.39 14.19 1.29
C GLY A 98 13.79 13.21 2.40
N LEU A 99 13.72 11.91 2.12
CA LEU A 99 14.13 10.86 3.05
C LEU A 99 15.64 10.90 3.27
N GLN A 100 16.10 10.49 4.44
CA GLN A 100 17.53 10.40 4.74
C GLN A 100 18.10 9.09 4.19
N PRO A 101 19.27 9.07 3.55
CA PRO A 101 19.92 7.83 3.10
C PRO A 101 20.18 6.85 4.24
N GLY A 102 20.17 5.55 3.94
CA GLY A 102 20.50 4.48 4.89
C GLY A 102 19.57 4.36 6.10
N THR A 103 18.40 5.00 6.08
CA THR A 103 17.51 5.18 7.23
C THR A 103 16.29 4.28 7.13
N THR A 104 15.92 3.65 8.25
CA THR A 104 14.70 2.83 8.32
C THR A 104 13.50 3.74 8.59
N TYR A 105 12.46 3.58 7.77
CA TYR A 105 11.19 4.24 7.92
C TYR A 105 10.09 3.21 8.17
N TYR A 106 9.25 3.49 9.17
CA TYR A 106 8.01 2.77 9.47
C TYR A 106 6.86 3.56 8.88
N PHE A 107 5.88 2.86 8.32
CA PHE A 107 4.76 3.53 7.65
C PHE A 107 3.47 2.72 7.67
N ARG A 108 2.36 3.43 7.49
CA ARG A 108 1.05 2.88 7.21
C ARG A 108 0.43 3.62 6.04
N VAL A 109 -0.27 2.88 5.21
CA VAL A 109 -1.10 3.43 4.12
C VAL A 109 -2.57 3.36 4.49
N GLY A 110 -3.38 4.30 3.99
CA GLY A 110 -4.83 4.28 4.13
C GLY A 110 -5.46 5.65 4.29
N GLY A 111 -6.67 5.67 4.88
CA GLY A 111 -7.50 6.86 5.00
C GLY A 111 -8.89 6.52 5.58
N PRO A 112 -9.96 7.22 5.15
CA PRO A 112 -11.34 6.95 5.56
C PRO A 112 -11.81 5.50 5.36
N GLY A 113 -11.30 4.81 4.32
CA GLY A 113 -11.53 3.38 4.07
C GLY A 113 -10.91 2.43 5.10
N GLY A 114 -10.05 2.94 5.98
CA GLY A 114 -9.29 2.18 6.95
C GLY A 114 -7.78 2.30 6.72
N TRP A 115 -7.03 1.79 7.69
CA TRP A 115 -5.57 1.82 7.67
C TRP A 115 -5.00 0.41 7.60
N SER A 116 -3.90 0.27 6.89
CA SER A 116 -3.09 -0.94 6.90
C SER A 116 -2.42 -1.17 8.26
N ARG A 117 -1.92 -2.40 8.44
CA ARG A 117 -0.89 -2.67 9.46
C ARG A 117 0.36 -1.82 9.21
N GLU A 118 1.19 -1.68 10.24
CA GLU A 118 2.51 -1.08 10.06
C GLU A 118 3.41 -1.94 9.16
N TRP A 119 4.12 -1.26 8.28
CA TRP A 119 5.19 -1.77 7.45
C TRP A 119 6.46 -0.96 7.75
N LYS A 120 7.60 -1.42 7.23
CA LYS A 120 8.83 -0.63 7.26
C LYS A 120 9.69 -0.94 6.05
N PHE A 121 10.41 0.06 5.56
CA PHE A 121 11.45 -0.03 4.54
C PHE A 121 12.70 0.70 5.02
N ARG A 122 13.81 0.59 4.28
CA ARG A 122 15.00 1.40 4.52
C ARG A 122 15.46 2.00 3.20
N THR A 123 15.92 3.25 3.23
CA THR A 123 16.52 3.89 2.06
C THR A 123 17.94 3.36 1.86
N LEU A 124 18.44 3.40 0.62
CA LEU A 124 19.83 3.01 0.36
C LEU A 124 20.79 3.98 1.05
N GLY A 125 21.86 3.47 1.66
CA GLY A 125 22.99 4.29 2.08
C GLY A 125 23.85 4.73 0.90
N LEU A 126 24.50 5.89 0.99
CA LEU A 126 25.32 6.45 -0.11
C LEU A 126 26.51 5.55 -0.50
N ASP A 127 27.10 4.85 0.47
CA ASP A 127 28.26 3.97 0.28
C ASP A 127 27.93 2.49 0.57
N GLU A 128 26.65 2.11 0.51
CA GLU A 128 26.19 0.78 0.88
C GLU A 128 26.33 -0.24 -0.27
N ASN A 129 26.76 -1.46 0.05
CA ASN A 129 26.71 -2.57 -0.89
C ASN A 129 25.25 -3.00 -1.11
N VAL A 130 24.78 -2.96 -2.36
CA VAL A 130 23.41 -3.35 -2.71
C VAL A 130 23.37 -4.80 -3.17
N LYS A 131 22.40 -5.55 -2.66
CA LYS A 131 22.06 -6.89 -3.13
C LYS A 131 20.79 -6.83 -3.97
N PHE A 132 20.84 -7.41 -5.16
CA PHE A 132 19.68 -7.58 -6.03
C PHE A 132 19.28 -9.04 -6.11
N VAL A 133 17.98 -9.30 -6.06
CA VAL A 133 17.40 -10.61 -6.34
C VAL A 133 16.63 -10.50 -7.65
N VAL A 134 17.00 -11.31 -8.63
CA VAL A 134 16.40 -11.30 -9.96
C VAL A 134 15.71 -12.63 -10.22
N GLY A 135 14.46 -12.58 -10.64
CA GLY A 135 13.67 -13.75 -11.01
C GLY A 135 12.58 -13.39 -12.01
N GLY A 136 12.29 -14.30 -12.94
CA GLY A 136 11.29 -14.12 -14.00
C GLY A 136 10.09 -15.06 -13.84
N ASP A 137 9.07 -14.86 -14.67
CA ASP A 137 7.94 -15.79 -14.85
C ASP A 137 7.20 -16.21 -13.58
N SER A 138 7.06 -15.29 -12.62
CA SER A 138 6.45 -15.51 -11.31
C SER A 138 4.91 -15.54 -11.31
N ARG A 139 4.31 -15.71 -12.49
CA ARG A 139 2.86 -15.68 -12.73
C ARG A 139 2.18 -16.82 -11.98
N ARG A 140 1.05 -16.55 -11.33
CA ARG A 140 0.15 -17.62 -10.88
C ARG A 140 -0.62 -18.16 -12.10
N PRO A 141 -0.83 -19.48 -12.21
CA PRO A 141 -1.74 -20.02 -13.23
C PRO A 141 -3.12 -19.36 -13.10
N TRP A 142 -3.78 -19.08 -14.22
CA TRP A 142 -5.14 -18.54 -14.25
C TRP A 142 -6.13 -19.72 -14.31
N GLY A 143 -7.07 -19.81 -13.35
CA GLY A 143 -8.11 -20.86 -13.27
C GLY A 143 -8.10 -21.67 -11.96
N GLU A 144 -9.10 -22.55 -11.78
CA GLU A 144 -9.27 -23.43 -10.60
C GLU A 144 -8.27 -24.61 -10.53
N GLY A 145 -7.29 -24.65 -11.44
CA GLY A 145 -6.24 -25.66 -11.48
C GLY A 145 -4.94 -25.11 -10.89
N TYR A 146 -4.64 -25.50 -9.66
CA TYR A 146 -3.29 -25.44 -9.11
C TYR A 146 -2.36 -26.28 -10.00
N GLU A 147 -1.11 -25.82 -10.17
CA GLU A 147 -0.03 -26.50 -10.89
C GLU A 147 -0.15 -26.56 -12.42
N LEU A 148 0.78 -25.86 -13.10
CA LEU A 148 1.21 -26.26 -14.43
C LEU A 148 1.84 -27.66 -14.32
N LYS A 149 1.09 -28.72 -14.67
CA LYS A 149 1.68 -30.03 -14.98
C LYS A 149 2.51 -29.89 -16.24
N ILE A 150 3.83 -29.70 -16.10
CA ILE A 150 4.75 -29.86 -17.22
C ILE A 150 5.22 -31.31 -17.21
N TYR A 151 4.91 -32.00 -18.30
CA TYR A 151 5.21 -33.40 -18.55
C TYR A 151 6.74 -33.68 -18.51
N PRO A 152 7.23 -34.87 -18.06
CA PRO A 152 6.45 -36.01 -17.59
C PRO A 152 6.48 -36.33 -16.07
N THR A 153 7.23 -35.64 -15.18
CA THR A 153 7.33 -36.13 -13.77
C THR A 153 7.57 -35.12 -12.66
N SER A 154 7.59 -33.81 -12.92
CA SER A 154 7.93 -32.84 -11.85
C SER A 154 6.80 -31.85 -11.61
N ILE A 155 6.31 -31.83 -10.36
CA ILE A 155 5.46 -30.76 -9.84
C ILE A 155 6.21 -29.44 -10.00
N SER A 156 5.57 -28.47 -10.67
CA SER A 156 6.06 -27.09 -10.65
C SER A 156 5.99 -26.60 -9.22
N ASN A 157 7.13 -26.37 -8.58
CA ASN A 157 7.17 -25.79 -7.24
C ASN A 157 6.79 -24.29 -7.23
N TRP A 158 6.29 -23.75 -8.33
CA TRP A 158 5.72 -22.42 -8.44
C TRP A 158 4.21 -22.48 -8.16
N PRO A 159 3.69 -21.69 -7.20
CA PRO A 159 4.23 -20.42 -6.71
C PRO A 159 5.09 -20.49 -5.43
N TRP A 160 5.29 -21.66 -4.80
CA TRP A 160 6.01 -21.76 -3.53
C TRP A 160 7.47 -21.29 -3.61
N ALA A 161 8.16 -21.56 -4.72
CA ALA A 161 9.52 -21.10 -4.95
C ALA A 161 9.62 -19.57 -4.97
N ARG A 162 8.63 -18.86 -5.55
CA ARG A 162 8.55 -17.39 -5.49
C ARG A 162 8.49 -16.93 -4.05
N ASP A 163 7.54 -17.46 -3.29
CA ASP A 163 7.29 -17.02 -1.93
C ASP A 163 8.49 -17.35 -1.03
N TRP A 164 9.19 -18.46 -1.31
CA TRP A 164 10.43 -18.81 -0.64
C TRP A 164 11.55 -17.84 -0.99
N VAL A 165 11.79 -17.54 -2.27
CA VAL A 165 12.80 -16.54 -2.68
C VAL A 165 12.51 -15.18 -2.06
N THR A 166 11.26 -14.72 -2.09
CA THR A 166 10.86 -13.45 -1.46
C THR A 166 11.11 -13.47 0.06
N LYS A 167 10.76 -14.56 0.75
CA LYS A 167 10.98 -14.69 2.20
C LYS A 167 12.47 -14.77 2.54
N SER A 168 13.24 -15.55 1.79
CA SER A 168 14.70 -15.69 1.96
C SER A 168 15.40 -14.36 1.73
N ALA A 169 15.09 -13.68 0.62
CA ALA A 169 15.58 -12.34 0.35
C ALA A 169 15.24 -11.38 1.50
N ALA A 170 13.98 -11.38 1.97
CA ALA A 170 13.56 -10.54 3.08
C ALA A 170 14.17 -10.92 4.45
N SER A 171 14.74 -12.12 4.59
CA SER A 171 15.36 -12.60 5.83
C SER A 171 16.85 -12.27 5.94
N GLU A 172 17.52 -11.96 4.82
CA GLU A 172 18.93 -11.58 4.80
C GLU A 172 19.22 -10.16 5.31
N ASP A 173 18.23 -9.47 5.87
CA ASP A 173 18.28 -8.05 6.21
C ASP A 173 18.82 -7.16 5.08
N PRO A 174 18.33 -7.29 3.83
CA PRO A 174 18.63 -6.28 2.82
C PRO A 174 17.93 -5.00 3.24
N GLY A 175 18.58 -3.86 3.03
CA GLY A 175 18.06 -2.52 3.33
C GLY A 175 16.72 -2.15 2.66
N LEU A 176 16.02 -3.08 2.01
CA LEU A 176 14.66 -2.89 1.48
C LEU A 176 13.73 -3.98 2.01
N ARG A 177 12.69 -3.61 2.77
CA ARG A 177 11.63 -4.54 3.20
C ARG A 177 10.27 -3.85 3.18
N ALA A 178 9.21 -4.65 3.20
CA ALA A 178 7.93 -4.37 3.82
C ALA A 178 7.60 -5.60 4.69
N VAL A 179 7.60 -5.45 6.02
CA VAL A 179 7.51 -6.59 6.97
C VAL A 179 6.10 -6.82 7.49
N HIS A 180 5.65 -8.08 7.49
CA HIS A 180 4.61 -8.53 8.41
C HIS A 180 5.22 -8.85 9.79
N ARG A 181 4.74 -8.21 10.87
CA ARG A 181 4.72 -8.85 12.20
C ARG A 181 3.33 -9.43 12.41
N GLY A 182 3.23 -10.75 12.51
CA GLY A 182 2.08 -11.44 13.09
C GLY A 182 2.40 -11.79 14.54
N PRO A 183 1.41 -11.87 15.44
CA PRO A 183 1.64 -12.37 16.79
C PRO A 183 1.91 -13.88 16.75
N HIS A 184 2.81 -14.32 17.63
CA HIS A 184 3.02 -15.73 17.97
C HIS A 184 1.80 -16.30 18.71
#